data_AF-X0ZR90-F1
#
_entry.id   AF-X0ZR90-F1
#
_cell.length_a   1.000
_cell.length_b   1.000
_cell.length_c   1.000
_cell.angle_alpha   90.00
_cell.angle_beta   90.00
_cell.angle_gamma   90.00
#
_symmetry.space_group_name_H-M   'P 1'
#
loop_
_entity.id
_entity.type
_entity.pdbx_description
1 polymer ?
#
loop_
_entity_poly.entity_id
_entity_poly.type
_entity_poly.pdbx_seq_one_letter_code
_entity_poly.pdbx_strand_id
1 'polypeptide(L)'
;MGIEYILQGKTGGLIVVGDSEEVLKLVNGGFYIGCSFSPAKFHELAKMDGAIILSSDGKRILYANTQLFPNPDIKTSETGTRHRTAERVAKQTNTLVISISMKRGVVTIYKGDIKYMLEESRVVLSKANQALQTLEKYKEG
;
A
#
# COMPACT_ATOMS: atom_id res chain seq x y z
N MET A 1 7.27 1.21 -11.89
CA MET A 1 6.79 2.39 -12.63
C MET A 1 5.57 3.09 -12.02
N GLY A 2 4.43 2.46 -11.68
CA GLY A 2 3.29 3.18 -11.06
C GLY A 2 3.43 3.56 -9.57
N ILE A 3 3.92 2.63 -8.75
CA ILE A 3 4.09 2.82 -7.28
C ILE A 3 5.21 3.83 -6.96
N GLU A 4 6.27 3.86 -7.77
CA GLU A 4 7.37 4.84 -7.64
C GLU A 4 6.88 6.29 -7.78
N TYR A 5 5.87 6.56 -8.62
CA TYR A 5 5.31 7.90 -8.75
C TYR A 5 4.46 8.33 -7.55
N ILE A 6 3.78 7.41 -6.86
CA ILE A 6 3.11 7.75 -5.59
C ILE A 6 4.16 8.10 -4.52
N LEU A 7 5.26 7.34 -4.47
CA LEU A 7 6.37 7.61 -3.55
C LEU A 7 7.01 8.98 -3.81
N GLN A 8 7.15 9.39 -5.08
CA GLN A 8 7.68 10.71 -5.44
C GLN A 8 6.71 11.86 -5.13
N GLY A 9 5.39 11.63 -5.25
CA GLY A 9 4.36 12.63 -4.98
C GLY A 9 4.17 12.96 -3.49
N LYS A 10 4.84 12.24 -2.58
CA LYS A 10 4.63 12.31 -1.12
C LYS A 10 3.16 12.14 -0.72
N THR A 11 2.33 11.43 -1.49
CA THR A 11 0.94 11.19 -1.08
C THR A 11 0.84 9.86 -0.35
N GLY A 12 0.00 9.81 0.69
CA GLY A 12 -0.38 8.54 1.30
C GLY A 12 -1.37 7.83 0.39
N GLY A 13 -1.48 6.52 0.49
CA GLY A 13 -2.42 5.78 -0.37
C GLY A 13 -2.79 4.42 0.19
N LEU A 14 -4.00 3.98 -0.11
CA LEU A 14 -4.47 2.62 0.13
C LEU A 14 -4.96 2.05 -1.19
N ILE A 15 -4.37 0.96 -1.65
CA ILE A 15 -4.67 0.36 -2.96
C ILE A 15 -5.07 -1.09 -2.74
N VAL A 16 -6.22 -1.47 -3.30
CA VAL A 16 -6.71 -2.84 -3.31
C VAL A 16 -6.67 -3.34 -4.75
N VAL A 17 -6.02 -4.47 -4.98
CA VAL A 17 -6.00 -5.14 -6.27
C VAL A 17 -6.95 -6.33 -6.19
N GLY A 18 -8.15 -6.17 -6.74
CA GLY A 18 -9.21 -7.16 -6.64
C GLY A 18 -10.59 -6.54 -6.83
N ASP A 19 -11.42 -7.21 -7.59
CA ASP A 19 -12.79 -6.82 -7.94
C ASP A 19 -13.80 -7.93 -7.68
N SER A 20 -13.46 -8.84 -6.76
CA SER A 20 -14.41 -9.82 -6.25
C SER A 20 -15.58 -9.12 -5.55
N GLU A 21 -16.73 -9.79 -5.53
CA GLU A 21 -17.93 -9.31 -4.83
C GLU A 21 -17.64 -8.99 -3.36
N GLU A 22 -16.75 -9.77 -2.72
CA GLU A 22 -16.35 -9.55 -1.34
C GLU A 22 -15.60 -8.22 -1.16
N VAL A 23 -14.66 -7.88 -2.06
CA VAL A 23 -13.97 -6.58 -2.03
C VAL A 23 -14.96 -5.45 -2.27
N LEU A 24 -15.82 -5.58 -3.28
CA LEU A 24 -16.76 -4.54 -3.66
C LEU A 24 -17.81 -4.26 -2.57
N LYS A 25 -18.18 -5.26 -1.76
CA LYS A 25 -19.04 -5.07 -0.57
C LYS A 25 -18.40 -4.21 0.52
N LEU A 26 -17.07 -4.11 0.56
CA LEU A 26 -16.36 -3.26 1.54
C LEU A 26 -16.27 -1.80 1.09
N VAL A 27 -16.46 -1.52 -0.20
CA VAL A 27 -16.35 -0.19 -0.81
C VAL A 27 -17.55 0.64 -0.40
N ASN A 28 -17.28 1.79 0.23
CA ASN A 28 -18.29 2.78 0.58
C ASN A 28 -17.89 4.16 0.03
N GLY A 29 -18.86 4.87 -0.54
CA GLY A 29 -18.65 6.19 -1.15
C GLY A 29 -17.64 6.17 -2.30
N GLY A 30 -17.05 7.34 -2.55
CA GLY A 30 -16.08 7.53 -3.64
C GLY A 30 -16.73 7.59 -5.02
N PHE A 31 -15.89 7.40 -6.04
CA PHE A 31 -16.30 7.50 -7.44
C PHE A 31 -15.94 6.23 -8.20
N TYR A 32 -16.91 5.73 -8.98
CA TYR A 32 -16.60 4.74 -10.01
C TYR A 32 -15.87 5.43 -11.17
N ILE A 33 -14.66 4.97 -11.46
CA ILE A 33 -13.78 5.50 -12.50
C ILE A 33 -13.89 4.67 -13.79
N GLY A 34 -13.88 3.34 -13.66
CA GLY A 34 -14.10 2.40 -14.77
C GLY A 34 -13.16 2.55 -15.97
N CYS A 35 -11.91 2.99 -15.77
CA CYS A 35 -10.99 3.28 -16.88
C CYS A 35 -9.78 2.34 -16.90
N SER A 36 -9.14 2.20 -18.06
CA SER A 36 -7.87 1.47 -18.16
C SER A 36 -6.77 2.16 -17.36
N PHE A 37 -5.98 1.36 -16.65
CA PHE A 37 -4.86 1.79 -15.85
C PHE A 37 -3.81 2.47 -16.73
N SER A 38 -3.34 3.63 -16.28
CA SER A 38 -2.07 4.20 -16.71
C SER A 38 -1.40 4.85 -15.50
N PRO A 39 -0.05 4.89 -15.45
CA PRO A 39 0.66 5.53 -14.34
C PRO A 39 0.21 6.96 -14.08
N ALA A 40 -0.05 7.75 -15.13
CA ALA A 40 -0.52 9.14 -15.02
C ALA A 40 -1.91 9.23 -14.35
N LYS A 41 -2.89 8.45 -14.82
CA LYS A 41 -4.24 8.45 -14.23
C LYS A 41 -4.21 7.98 -12.78
N PHE A 42 -3.45 6.94 -12.51
CA PHE A 42 -3.27 6.41 -11.16
C PHE A 42 -2.62 7.42 -10.23
N HIS A 43 -1.59 8.13 -10.70
CA HIS A 43 -0.93 9.19 -9.94
C HIS A 43 -1.88 10.34 -9.58
N GLU A 44 -2.70 10.82 -10.53
CA GLU A 44 -3.68 11.87 -10.26
C GLU A 44 -4.73 11.44 -9.23
N LEU A 45 -5.26 10.22 -9.37
CA LEU A 45 -6.26 9.69 -8.43
C LEU A 45 -5.65 9.42 -7.04
N ALA A 46 -4.38 9.04 -6.97
CA ALA A 46 -3.67 8.79 -5.71
C ALA A 46 -3.37 10.07 -4.90
N LYS A 47 -3.69 11.26 -5.43
CA LYS A 47 -3.66 12.51 -4.67
C LYS A 47 -4.90 12.69 -3.79
N MET A 48 -5.97 11.97 -4.10
CA MET A 48 -7.20 11.99 -3.31
C MET A 48 -7.01 11.20 -2.00
N ASP A 49 -7.81 11.53 -0.99
CA ASP A 49 -7.93 10.70 0.21
C ASP A 49 -8.61 9.36 -0.10
N GLY A 50 -8.60 8.45 0.88
CA GLY A 50 -9.26 7.16 0.78
C GLY A 50 -8.44 6.10 0.04
N ALA A 51 -9.16 5.16 -0.58
CA ALA A 51 -8.61 4.01 -1.28
C ALA A 51 -8.88 4.03 -2.79
N ILE A 52 -8.02 3.34 -3.53
CA ILE A 52 -8.16 3.05 -4.96
C ILE A 52 -8.37 1.55 -5.13
N ILE A 53 -9.38 1.16 -5.90
CA ILE A 53 -9.67 -0.23 -6.23
C ILE A 53 -9.29 -0.50 -7.68
N LEU A 54 -8.43 -1.47 -7.89
CA LEU A 54 -8.03 -1.97 -9.20
C LEU A 54 -8.74 -3.29 -9.51
N SER A 55 -8.91 -3.61 -10.79
CA SER A 55 -9.33 -4.95 -11.21
C SER A 55 -8.36 -6.02 -10.72
N SER A 56 -8.82 -7.27 -10.62
CA SER A 56 -7.97 -8.39 -10.16
C SER A 56 -6.71 -8.60 -11.01
N ASP A 57 -6.74 -8.22 -12.29
CA ASP A 57 -5.59 -8.25 -13.21
C ASP A 57 -4.75 -6.95 -13.20
N GLY A 58 -5.14 -5.95 -12.41
CA GLY A 58 -4.48 -4.65 -12.29
C GLY A 58 -4.61 -3.73 -13.51
N LYS A 59 -5.37 -4.11 -14.53
CA LYS A 59 -5.45 -3.36 -15.81
C LYS A 59 -6.44 -2.22 -15.80
N ARG A 60 -7.34 -2.15 -14.81
CA ARG A 60 -8.39 -1.12 -14.71
C ARG A 60 -8.39 -0.48 -13.33
N ILE A 61 -8.63 0.83 -13.31
CA ILE A 61 -8.95 1.57 -12.09
C ILE A 61 -10.47 1.62 -12.00
N LEU A 62 -11.02 0.94 -11.00
CA LEU A 62 -12.46 0.78 -10.83
C LEU A 62 -13.04 1.87 -9.95
N TYR A 63 -12.42 2.13 -8.79
CA TYR A 63 -12.87 3.14 -7.85
C TYR A 63 -11.70 3.97 -7.32
N ALA A 64 -11.99 5.21 -6.94
CA ALA A 64 -11.07 6.08 -6.21
C ALA A 64 -11.84 6.88 -5.15
N ASN A 65 -11.12 7.41 -4.16
CA ASN A 65 -11.69 8.15 -3.04
C ASN A 65 -12.77 7.39 -2.25
N THR A 66 -12.59 6.07 -2.14
CA THR A 66 -13.51 5.22 -1.38
C THR A 66 -12.99 4.96 0.03
N GLN A 67 -13.90 4.77 0.97
CA GLN A 67 -13.60 4.22 2.29
C GLN A 67 -13.90 2.72 2.31
N LEU A 68 -13.04 1.95 3.00
CA LEU A 68 -13.20 0.50 3.14
C LEU A 68 -13.62 0.16 4.56
N PHE A 69 -14.68 -0.65 4.68
CA PHE A 69 -15.25 -1.10 5.94
C PHE A 69 -15.11 -2.62 6.13
N PRO A 70 -13.88 -3.14 6.35
CA PRO A 70 -13.69 -4.56 6.67
C PRO A 70 -14.25 -4.88 8.06
N ASN A 71 -14.46 -6.17 8.32
CA ASN A 71 -14.95 -6.67 9.61
C ASN A 71 -14.05 -6.15 10.77
N PRO A 72 -14.62 -5.41 11.74
CA PRO A 72 -13.86 -4.82 12.84
C PRO A 72 -13.28 -5.84 13.82
N ASP A 73 -13.79 -7.07 13.85
CA ASP A 73 -13.35 -8.14 14.75
C ASP A 73 -12.07 -8.83 14.26
N ILE A 74 -11.68 -8.61 13.00
CA ILE A 74 -10.42 -9.13 12.47
C ILE A 74 -9.25 -8.49 13.22
N LYS A 75 -8.45 -9.33 13.88
CA LYS A 75 -7.27 -8.91 14.63
C LYS A 75 -6.21 -8.30 13.69
N THR A 76 -5.63 -7.20 14.14
CA THR A 76 -4.61 -6.43 13.42
C THR A 76 -3.51 -6.05 14.40
N SER A 77 -2.25 -6.14 13.96
CA SER A 77 -1.10 -5.65 14.73
C SER A 77 -0.74 -4.19 14.39
N GLU A 78 -1.44 -3.59 13.43
CA GLU A 78 -1.18 -2.22 12.98
C GLU A 78 -1.78 -1.18 13.93
N THR A 79 -1.09 -0.04 14.07
CA THR A 79 -1.50 1.05 14.97
C THR A 79 -2.13 2.24 14.25
N GLY A 80 -2.01 2.33 12.92
CA GLY A 80 -2.61 3.41 12.10
C GLY A 80 -3.89 2.99 11.39
N THR A 81 -4.89 3.87 11.29
CA THR A 81 -6.20 3.57 10.68
C THR A 81 -6.08 2.97 9.28
N ARG A 82 -5.30 3.59 8.38
CA ARG A 82 -5.05 3.10 7.02
C ARG A 82 -4.40 1.70 7.01
N HIS A 83 -3.42 1.49 7.87
CA HIS A 83 -2.69 0.22 7.96
C HIS A 83 -3.57 -0.90 8.53
N ARG A 84 -4.38 -0.59 9.56
CA ARG A 84 -5.38 -1.51 10.13
C ARG A 84 -6.42 -1.91 9.09
N THR A 85 -6.94 -0.94 8.33
CA THR A 85 -7.86 -1.22 7.23
C THR A 85 -7.19 -2.09 6.18
N ALA A 86 -5.94 -1.79 5.80
CA ALA A 86 -5.20 -2.57 4.81
C ALA A 86 -5.04 -4.04 5.23
N GLU A 87 -4.57 -4.28 6.45
CA GLU A 87 -4.37 -5.63 6.99
C GLU A 87 -5.70 -6.39 7.06
N ARG A 88 -6.77 -5.75 7.54
CA ARG A 88 -8.08 -6.40 7.68
C ARG A 88 -8.71 -6.73 6.34
N VAL A 89 -8.66 -5.82 5.36
CA VAL A 89 -9.15 -6.08 4.00
C VAL A 89 -8.38 -7.26 3.39
N ALA A 90 -7.06 -7.29 3.55
CA ALA A 90 -6.23 -8.38 3.02
C ALA A 90 -6.55 -9.73 3.67
N LYS A 91 -6.76 -9.77 5.00
CA LYS A 91 -7.16 -10.98 5.73
C LYS A 91 -8.56 -11.46 5.36
N GLN A 92 -9.51 -10.54 5.28
CA GLN A 92 -10.90 -10.86 4.98
C GLN A 92 -11.04 -11.41 3.56
N THR A 93 -10.54 -10.66 2.58
CA THR A 93 -10.78 -10.93 1.16
C THR A 93 -9.73 -11.81 0.50
N ASN A 94 -8.67 -12.15 1.24
CA ASN A 94 -7.44 -12.73 0.71
C ASN A 94 -6.94 -12.01 -0.55
N THR A 95 -7.14 -10.69 -0.68
CA THR A 95 -6.69 -9.91 -1.84
C THR A 95 -5.41 -9.14 -1.55
N LEU A 96 -4.71 -8.71 -2.60
CA LEU A 96 -3.52 -7.89 -2.47
C LEU A 96 -3.90 -6.47 -2.07
N VAL A 97 -3.37 -6.00 -0.94
CA VAL A 97 -3.59 -4.63 -0.45
C VAL A 97 -2.26 -3.94 -0.21
N ILE A 98 -2.12 -2.70 -0.68
CA ILE A 98 -0.90 -1.91 -0.61
C ILE A 98 -1.21 -0.62 0.16
N SER A 99 -0.48 -0.37 1.24
CA SER A 99 -0.51 0.88 2.00
C SER A 99 0.76 1.66 1.75
N ILE A 100 0.63 2.96 1.50
CA ILE A 100 1.74 3.88 1.31
C ILE A 100 1.69 4.93 2.42
N SER A 101 2.75 4.98 3.22
CA SER A 101 2.88 5.91 4.34
C SER A 101 3.59 7.18 3.90
N MET A 102 2.85 8.28 3.76
CA MET A 102 3.41 9.61 3.44
C MET A 102 4.51 10.03 4.43
N LYS A 103 4.27 9.87 5.73
CA LYS A 103 5.20 10.31 6.78
C LYS A 103 6.51 9.54 6.77
N ARG A 104 6.47 8.25 6.43
CA ARG A 104 7.63 7.35 6.50
C ARG A 104 8.29 7.09 5.15
N GLY A 105 7.62 7.42 4.04
CA GLY A 105 8.09 7.04 2.70
C GLY A 105 8.10 5.53 2.47
N VAL A 106 7.33 4.76 3.24
CA VAL A 106 7.36 3.30 3.24
C VAL A 106 6.12 2.73 2.55
N VAL A 107 6.33 1.73 1.70
CA VAL A 107 5.25 0.89 1.13
C VAL A 107 5.13 -0.38 1.97
N THR A 108 3.90 -0.76 2.32
CA THR A 108 3.61 -2.04 2.97
C THR A 108 2.59 -2.79 2.16
N ILE A 109 2.88 -4.07 1.92
CA ILE A 109 2.05 -5.01 1.17
C ILE A 109 1.41 -5.99 2.15
N TYR A 110 0.13 -6.28 1.95
CA TYR A 110 -0.65 -7.24 2.72
C TYR A 110 -1.33 -8.24 1.77
N LYS A 111 -1.34 -9.53 2.13
CA LYS A 111 -2.05 -10.60 1.42
C LYS A 111 -2.40 -11.71 2.42
N GLY A 112 -3.68 -11.87 2.75
CA GLY A 112 -4.06 -12.75 3.84
C GLY A 112 -3.35 -12.32 5.15
N ASP A 113 -2.69 -13.27 5.80
CA ASP A 113 -1.88 -13.01 7.00
C ASP A 113 -0.45 -12.52 6.70
N ILE A 114 -0.05 -12.43 5.43
CA ILE A 114 1.28 -11.98 5.04
C ILE A 114 1.33 -10.46 5.07
N LYS A 115 2.34 -9.92 5.74
CA LYS A 115 2.72 -8.51 5.73
C LYS A 115 4.17 -8.38 5.30
N TYR A 116 4.43 -7.54 4.30
CA TYR A 116 5.78 -7.23 3.84
C TYR A 116 5.98 -5.73 3.71
N MET A 117 7.00 -5.20 4.39
CA MET A 117 7.34 -3.78 4.34
C MET A 117 8.51 -3.59 3.38
N LEU A 118 8.30 -2.84 2.31
CA LEU A 118 9.37 -2.47 1.39
C LEU A 118 10.23 -1.39 2.04
N GLU A 119 11.48 -1.73 2.33
CA GLU A 119 12.47 -0.75 2.77
C GLU A 119 12.89 0.13 1.58
N GLU A 120 13.04 1.43 1.79
CA GLU A 120 13.69 2.28 0.80
C GLU A 120 15.10 1.77 0.52
N SER A 121 15.50 1.68 -0.76
CA SER A 121 16.86 1.29 -1.14
C SER A 121 17.93 2.13 -0.44
N ARG A 122 17.64 3.42 -0.15
CA ARG A 122 18.51 4.31 0.62
C ARG A 122 18.72 3.86 2.07
N VAL A 123 17.68 3.34 2.72
CA VAL A 123 17.76 2.81 4.09
C VAL A 123 18.56 1.51 4.11
N VAL A 124 18.34 0.64 3.12
CA VAL A 124 19.12 -0.61 2.96
C VAL A 124 20.60 -0.29 2.73
N LEU A 125 20.90 0.64 1.82
CA LEU A 125 22.26 1.12 1.55
C LEU A 125 22.90 1.77 2.79
N SER A 126 22.15 2.57 3.54
CA SER A 126 22.66 3.20 4.76
C SER A 126 22.97 2.18 5.85
N LYS A 127 22.12 1.16 6.04
CA LYS A 127 22.37 0.06 6.98
C LYS A 127 23.60 -0.76 6.56
N ALA A 128 23.74 -1.03 5.26
CA ALA A 128 24.89 -1.74 4.72
C ALA A 128 26.20 -0.95 4.95
N ASN A 129 26.21 0.36 4.67
CA ASN A 129 27.35 1.23 4.93
C ASN A 129 27.70 1.30 6.42
N GLN A 130 26.70 1.33 7.30
CA GLN A 130 26.92 1.34 8.75
C GLN A 130 27.49 0.01 9.26
N ALA A 131 27.02 -1.12 8.72
CA ALA A 131 27.56 -2.44 9.01
C ALA A 131 29.01 -2.58 8.54
N LEU A 132 29.32 -2.08 7.33
CA LEU A 132 30.68 -2.05 6.79
C LEU A 132 31.63 -1.20 7.65
N GLN A 133 31.23 0.03 8.02
CA GLN A 133 32.04 0.87 8.91
C GLN A 133 32.27 0.24 10.29
N THR A 134 31.29 -0.52 10.78
CA THR A 134 31.44 -1.23 12.05
C THR A 134 32.48 -2.36 11.91
N LEU A 135 32.41 -3.14 10.83
CA LEU A 135 33.39 -4.20 10.52
C LEU A 135 34.81 -3.68 10.31
N GLU A 136 34.97 -2.51 9.68
CA GLU A 136 36.28 -1.85 9.50
C GLU A 136 36.89 -1.44 10.84
N LYS A 137 36.11 -0.87 11.76
CA LYS A 137 36.56 -0.50 13.10
C LYS A 137 37.01 -1.69 13.96
N TYR A 138 36.44 -2.89 13.73
CA TYR A 138 36.87 -4.13 14.40
C TYR A 138 38.14 -4.74 13.78
N LYS A 139 38.59 -4.30 12.61
CA LYS A 139 39.85 -4.74 11.99
C LYS A 139 41.04 -3.85 12.34
N GLU A 140 40.78 -2.60 12.73
CA GLU A 140 41.82 -1.61 13.06
C GLU A 140 42.10 -1.50 14.57
N GLY A 141 41.29 -2.13 15.43
CA GLY A 141 41.52 -2.26 16.87
C GLY A 141 41.87 -3.69 17.26
#